data_AF-A0AAV2PQC4-F1
#
_entry.id   AF-A0AAV2PQC4-F1
#
_cell.length_a   1.000
_cell.length_b   1.000
_cell.length_c   1.000
_cell.angle_alpha   90.00
_cell.angle_beta   90.00
_cell.angle_gamma   90.00
#
_symmetry.space_group_name_H-M   'P 1'
#
loop_
_entity.id
_entity.type
_entity.pdbx_description
1 polymer ?
#
loop_
_entity_poly.entity_id
_entity_poly.type
_entity_poly.pdbx_seq_one_letter_code
_entity_poly.pdbx_strand_id
1 'polypeptide(L)'
;DPSVPASKVPCGGCGAILHCQDTGLPGFLPKERFVDLNKGELRSIRCQRCYFLRSHKMVLNVRVSPDLYPKLLEPIRNERALAVVILDVMDVPCSIWPGLLSIIGTKRPVIIVGNKADLLPADGPHHLERVLDSLTAAVENTDLGRANIKYVTLVSAINGYGIESLITKIHKSWGISGDIYIIGCTNSGKSTLFNALLGSDMCKTEASDLIQRATTSPWPGTTLNMLKFPLLRPSGERLFLRVKRLQEQQAKSHLDNKMKPKFTKNIKLATLSGYL
;
A
#
# COMPACT_ATOMS: atom_id res chain seq x y z
N ASP A 1 13.42 -25.82 18.12
CA ASP A 1 14.16 -27.08 18.04
C ASP A 1 14.44 -27.41 16.58
N PRO A 2 15.67 -27.15 16.11
CA PRO A 2 16.08 -27.40 14.73
C PRO A 2 16.10 -28.89 14.36
N SER A 3 16.07 -29.80 15.34
CA SER A 3 16.06 -31.26 15.08
C SER A 3 14.71 -31.78 14.56
N VAL A 4 13.62 -31.02 14.73
CA VAL A 4 12.28 -31.42 14.30
C VAL A 4 12.00 -30.84 12.90
N PRO A 5 11.59 -31.66 11.92
CA PRO A 5 11.27 -31.16 10.59
C PRO A 5 10.02 -30.29 10.57
N ALA A 6 9.98 -29.32 9.64
CA ALA A 6 8.78 -28.55 9.37
C ALA A 6 7.63 -29.45 8.90
N SER A 7 6.40 -29.11 9.27
CA SER A 7 5.23 -29.85 8.79
C SER A 7 4.94 -29.54 7.31
N LYS A 8 3.92 -30.19 6.73
CA LYS A 8 3.33 -29.78 5.45
C LYS A 8 1.99 -29.07 5.62
N VAL A 9 1.65 -28.68 6.85
CA VAL A 9 0.35 -28.13 7.21
C VAL A 9 0.45 -26.60 7.31
N PRO A 10 -0.39 -25.85 6.59
CA PRO A 10 -0.41 -24.39 6.72
C PRO A 10 -1.13 -23.97 7.99
N CYS A 11 -0.67 -22.86 8.58
CA CYS A 11 -1.32 -22.17 9.68
C CYS A 11 -2.71 -21.67 9.27
N GLY A 12 -3.74 -21.93 10.07
CA GLY A 12 -5.12 -21.47 9.82
C GLY A 12 -5.32 -19.94 9.90
N GLY A 13 -4.29 -19.19 10.33
CA GLY A 13 -4.32 -17.72 10.39
C GLY A 13 -3.59 -17.04 9.23
N CYS A 14 -2.30 -17.35 9.05
CA CYS A 14 -1.43 -16.67 8.07
C CYS A 14 -1.05 -17.53 6.86
N GLY A 15 -1.43 -18.79 6.82
CA GLY A 15 -1.10 -19.72 5.73
C GLY A 15 0.36 -20.19 5.69
N ALA A 16 1.24 -19.68 6.55
CA ALA A 16 2.63 -20.15 6.63
C ALA A 16 2.71 -21.60 7.11
N ILE A 17 3.70 -22.36 6.61
CA ILE A 17 3.91 -23.75 7.00
C ILE A 17 4.28 -23.84 8.47
N LEU A 18 3.57 -24.67 9.23
CA LEU A 18 3.82 -24.83 10.66
C LEU A 18 5.14 -25.56 10.92
N HIS A 19 5.96 -25.02 11.81
CA HIS A 19 7.24 -25.59 12.21
C HIS A 19 7.56 -25.21 13.66
N CYS A 20 8.52 -25.88 14.30
CA CYS A 20 9.00 -25.53 15.64
C CYS A 20 10.51 -25.22 15.67
N GLN A 21 11.08 -24.85 14.52
CA GLN A 21 12.53 -24.70 14.35
C GLN A 21 13.06 -23.36 14.87
N ASP A 22 12.49 -22.25 14.41
CA ASP A 22 12.98 -20.89 14.66
C ASP A 22 11.82 -19.94 14.96
N THR A 23 11.87 -19.27 16.11
CA THR A 23 10.88 -18.27 16.55
C THR A 23 10.82 -17.04 15.64
N GLY A 24 11.92 -16.75 14.94
CA GLY A 24 12.08 -15.65 14.00
C GLY A 24 11.56 -15.93 12.60
N LEU A 25 11.03 -17.13 12.31
CA LEU A 25 10.47 -17.51 11.00
C LEU A 25 8.93 -17.67 11.06
N PRO A 26 8.23 -17.48 9.91
CA PRO A 26 6.77 -17.50 9.90
C PRO A 26 6.25 -18.93 9.99
N GLY A 27 5.24 -19.14 10.85
CA GLY A 27 4.66 -20.47 11.08
C GLY A 27 5.19 -21.16 12.33
N PHE A 28 6.05 -20.50 13.10
CA PHE A 28 6.57 -21.06 14.35
C PHE A 28 5.48 -21.39 15.37
N LEU A 29 5.60 -22.58 15.95
CA LEU A 29 4.87 -23.08 17.11
C LEU A 29 5.87 -23.60 18.15
N PRO A 30 5.61 -23.38 19.45
CA PRO A 30 6.33 -24.08 20.52
C PRO A 30 6.29 -25.59 20.31
N LYS A 31 7.40 -26.28 20.63
CA LYS A 31 7.59 -27.72 20.36
C LYS A 31 6.48 -28.55 20.98
N GLU A 32 6.08 -28.20 22.20
CA GLU A 32 5.03 -28.86 22.98
C GLU A 32 3.70 -28.86 22.22
N ARG A 33 3.41 -27.77 21.50
CA ARG A 33 2.19 -27.67 20.70
C ARG A 33 2.32 -28.20 19.27
N PHE A 34 3.54 -28.45 18.81
CA PHE A 34 3.80 -28.91 17.45
C PHE A 34 3.87 -30.44 17.37
N VAL A 35 4.46 -31.10 18.37
CA VAL A 35 4.69 -32.55 18.39
C VAL A 35 3.45 -33.33 18.80
N ASP A 36 2.61 -32.76 19.67
CA ASP A 36 1.50 -33.48 20.30
C ASP A 36 0.22 -33.56 19.44
N LEU A 37 0.20 -32.98 18.24
CA LEU A 37 -1.03 -32.76 17.47
C LEU A 37 -1.05 -33.45 16.10
N ASN A 38 -2.22 -34.00 15.77
CA ASN A 38 -2.46 -34.62 14.47
C ASN A 38 -2.62 -33.58 13.35
N LYS A 39 -2.44 -34.01 12.08
CA LYS A 39 -2.55 -33.12 10.90
C LYS A 39 -3.87 -32.33 10.82
N GLY A 40 -4.98 -32.90 11.30
CA GLY A 40 -6.28 -32.23 11.34
C GLY A 40 -6.34 -31.11 12.37
N GLU A 41 -5.78 -31.35 13.55
CA GLU A 41 -5.74 -30.37 14.66
C GLU A 41 -4.77 -29.23 14.34
N LEU A 42 -3.63 -29.55 13.71
CA LEU A 42 -2.65 -28.57 13.22
C LEU A 42 -3.26 -27.56 12.25
N ARG A 43 -4.22 -27.95 11.40
CA ARG A 43 -4.90 -27.03 10.48
C ARG A 43 -5.74 -25.98 11.20
N SER A 44 -6.31 -26.33 12.36
CA SER A 44 -7.11 -25.40 13.16
C SER A 44 -6.27 -24.44 14.00
N ILE A 45 -4.98 -24.74 14.16
CA ILE A 45 -4.08 -23.98 15.01
C ILE A 45 -3.51 -22.75 14.32
N ARG A 46 -3.27 -21.75 15.18
CA ARG A 46 -2.61 -20.50 14.84
C ARG A 46 -1.18 -20.52 15.34
N CYS A 47 -0.23 -20.18 14.48
CA CYS A 47 1.17 -20.03 14.85
C CYS A 47 1.34 -18.95 15.94
N GLN A 48 2.49 -18.95 16.62
CA GLN A 48 2.80 -18.03 17.70
C GLN A 48 2.51 -16.58 17.31
N ARG A 49 2.93 -16.17 16.10
CA ARG A 49 2.63 -14.83 15.59
C ARG A 49 1.13 -14.56 15.45
N CYS A 50 0.37 -15.46 14.83
CA CYS A 50 -1.09 -15.31 14.72
C CYS A 50 -1.78 -15.27 16.11
N TYR A 51 -1.24 -15.98 17.10
CA TYR A 51 -1.74 -15.98 18.47
C TYR A 51 -1.51 -14.62 19.14
N PHE A 52 -0.28 -14.12 19.20
CA PHE A 52 0.03 -12.80 19.80
C PHE A 52 -0.73 -11.66 19.14
N LEU A 53 -0.92 -11.79 17.82
CA LEU A 53 -1.66 -10.82 17.05
C LEU A 53 -3.14 -10.74 17.42
N ARG A 54 -3.78 -11.90 17.60
CA ARG A 54 -5.20 -11.98 17.96
C ARG A 54 -5.43 -11.66 19.42
N SER A 55 -4.63 -12.24 20.31
CA SER A 55 -4.84 -12.22 21.75
C SER A 55 -4.32 -10.93 22.39
N HIS A 56 -3.22 -10.37 21.89
CA HIS A 56 -2.53 -9.24 22.52
C HIS A 56 -2.45 -7.99 21.61
N LYS A 57 -2.96 -8.06 20.37
CA LYS A 57 -2.79 -6.99 19.35
C LYS A 57 -1.32 -6.56 19.16
N MET A 58 -0.38 -7.43 19.50
CA MET A 58 1.06 -7.20 19.39
C MET A 58 1.57 -7.84 18.12
N VAL A 59 2.50 -7.16 17.43
CA VAL A 59 3.11 -7.73 16.25
C VAL A 59 4.55 -8.17 16.47
N LEU A 60 4.81 -9.43 16.16
CA LEU A 60 6.15 -9.98 16.10
C LEU A 60 6.77 -9.73 14.72
N ASN A 61 7.98 -9.20 14.71
CA ASN A 61 8.82 -9.10 13.52
C ASN A 61 9.41 -10.48 13.22
N VAL A 62 9.22 -10.93 11.99
CA VAL A 62 9.63 -12.25 11.53
C VAL A 62 10.44 -12.05 10.26
N ARG A 63 11.56 -12.75 10.14
CA ARG A 63 12.44 -12.70 8.98
C ARG A 63 11.87 -13.58 7.88
N VAL A 64 11.84 -13.05 6.67
CA VAL A 64 11.49 -13.81 5.46
C VAL A 64 12.74 -13.82 4.59
N SER A 65 13.15 -14.99 4.09
CA SER A 65 14.32 -15.07 3.22
C SER A 65 14.13 -14.21 1.97
N PRO A 66 15.11 -13.36 1.61
CA PRO A 66 15.13 -12.61 0.35
C PRO A 66 14.89 -13.49 -0.89
N ASP A 67 15.29 -14.77 -0.85
CA ASP A 67 15.20 -15.69 -1.99
C ASP A 67 13.77 -16.12 -2.32
N LEU A 68 12.82 -15.93 -1.40
CA LEU A 68 11.43 -16.30 -1.62
C LEU A 68 10.68 -15.24 -2.42
N TYR A 69 11.09 -13.97 -2.35
CA TYR A 69 10.38 -12.86 -2.99
C TYR A 69 10.32 -12.97 -4.52
N PRO A 70 11.40 -13.33 -5.24
CA PRO A 70 11.34 -13.53 -6.69
C PRO A 70 10.29 -14.58 -7.08
N LYS A 71 10.22 -15.69 -6.33
CA LYS A 71 9.25 -16.78 -6.58
C LYS A 71 7.80 -16.36 -6.31
N LEU A 72 7.57 -15.51 -5.31
CA LEU A 72 6.24 -14.96 -5.05
C LEU A 72 5.78 -13.95 -6.11
N LEU A 73 6.73 -13.28 -6.76
CA LEU A 73 6.47 -12.24 -7.74
C LEU A 73 6.57 -12.76 -9.19
N GLU A 74 7.03 -13.99 -9.41
CA GLU A 74 7.06 -14.67 -10.72
C GLU A 74 5.71 -14.66 -11.45
N PRO A 75 4.55 -14.94 -10.80
CA PRO A 75 3.26 -14.89 -11.48
C PRO A 75 2.94 -13.49 -12.03
N ILE A 76 3.36 -12.43 -11.31
CA ILE A 76 3.18 -11.03 -11.72
C ILE A 76 3.93 -10.74 -13.01
N ARG A 77 5.06 -11.42 -13.25
CA ARG A 77 5.90 -11.19 -14.43
C ARG A 77 5.15 -11.51 -15.74
N ASN A 78 4.31 -12.54 -15.76
CA ASN A 78 3.65 -13.04 -16.96
C ASN A 78 2.24 -12.48 -17.20
N GLU A 79 1.63 -11.85 -16.19
CA GLU A 79 0.28 -11.29 -16.32
C GLU A 79 0.28 -9.85 -16.86
N ARG A 80 -0.66 -9.52 -17.76
CA ARG A 80 -0.86 -8.15 -18.20
C ARG A 80 -1.48 -7.35 -17.04
N ALA A 81 -0.67 -6.51 -16.40
CA ALA A 81 -1.05 -5.81 -15.17
C ALA A 81 -0.40 -4.42 -15.06
N LEU A 82 -1.01 -3.52 -14.29
CA LEU A 82 -0.43 -2.24 -13.88
C LEU A 82 0.36 -2.41 -12.59
N ALA A 83 1.58 -1.89 -12.52
CA ALA A 83 2.33 -1.84 -11.27
C ALA A 83 2.20 -0.45 -10.62
N VAL A 84 1.73 -0.41 -9.37
CA VAL A 84 1.68 0.79 -8.52
C VAL A 84 2.76 0.62 -7.46
N VAL A 85 3.88 1.35 -7.62
CA VAL A 85 5.03 1.27 -6.70
C VAL A 85 4.90 2.37 -5.66
N ILE A 86 4.81 1.97 -4.39
CA ILE A 86 4.67 2.88 -3.24
C ILE A 86 6.02 3.07 -2.58
N LEU A 87 6.47 4.33 -2.54
CA LEU A 87 7.69 4.79 -1.90
C LEU A 87 7.33 5.65 -0.69
N ASP A 88 8.08 5.55 0.40
CA ASP A 88 7.99 6.49 1.51
C ASP A 88 8.86 7.71 1.20
N VAL A 89 8.26 8.89 1.07
CA VAL A 89 8.98 10.11 0.65
C VAL A 89 10.07 10.50 1.64
N MET A 90 9.94 10.13 2.91
CA MET A 90 10.93 10.42 3.95
C MET A 90 12.17 9.51 3.88
N ASP A 91 12.06 8.40 3.15
CA ASP A 91 13.06 7.33 3.11
C ASP A 91 13.53 7.02 1.67
N VAL A 92 13.25 7.91 0.71
CA VAL A 92 13.83 7.84 -0.64
C VAL A 92 15.30 8.30 -0.58
N PRO A 93 16.24 7.57 -1.21
CA PRO A 93 16.06 6.47 -2.17
C PRO A 93 16.00 5.06 -1.55
N CYS A 94 16.22 4.88 -0.25
CA CYS A 94 16.25 3.57 0.42
C CYS A 94 14.95 2.77 0.28
N SER A 95 13.81 3.46 0.14
CA SER A 95 12.51 2.86 -0.13
C SER A 95 12.38 2.23 -1.53
N ILE A 96 13.35 2.40 -2.44
CA ILE A 96 13.39 1.78 -3.75
C ILE A 96 14.15 0.44 -3.64
N TRP A 97 13.42 -0.66 -3.76
CA TRP A 97 14.00 -2.00 -3.65
C TRP A 97 15.01 -2.29 -4.80
N PRO A 98 16.26 -2.69 -4.50
CA PRO A 98 17.25 -3.06 -5.52
C PRO A 98 16.79 -4.26 -6.36
N GLY A 99 16.74 -4.12 -7.69
CA GLY A 99 16.26 -5.18 -8.57
C GLY A 99 14.74 -5.22 -8.74
N LEU A 100 14.00 -4.23 -8.27
CA LEU A 100 12.55 -4.13 -8.53
C LEU A 100 12.22 -4.14 -10.04
N LEU A 101 13.09 -3.55 -10.87
CA LEU A 101 12.94 -3.54 -12.32
C LEU A 101 12.96 -4.96 -12.92
N SER A 102 13.77 -5.89 -12.40
CA SER A 102 13.85 -7.25 -12.94
C SER A 102 12.56 -8.03 -12.72
N ILE A 103 11.83 -7.70 -11.66
CA ILE A 103 10.54 -8.27 -11.31
C ILE A 103 9.41 -7.66 -12.15
N ILE A 104 9.32 -6.32 -12.18
CA ILE A 104 8.26 -5.60 -12.91
C ILE A 104 8.45 -5.70 -14.43
N GLY A 105 9.69 -5.78 -14.90
CA GLY A 105 10.05 -5.70 -16.32
C GLY A 105 9.95 -4.26 -16.86
N THR A 106 10.56 -4.03 -18.03
CA THR A 106 10.64 -2.70 -18.65
C THR A 106 9.39 -2.28 -19.40
N LYS A 107 8.61 -3.24 -19.91
CA LYS A 107 7.44 -2.96 -20.77
C LYS A 107 6.18 -2.59 -19.99
N ARG A 108 6.04 -3.10 -18.76
CA ARG A 108 4.84 -2.98 -17.94
C ARG A 108 4.63 -1.52 -17.51
N PRO A 109 3.40 -0.96 -17.62
CA PRO A 109 3.17 0.40 -17.15
C PRO A 109 3.32 0.47 -15.62
N VAL A 110 4.03 1.50 -15.17
CA VAL A 110 4.30 1.74 -13.74
C VAL A 110 3.77 3.11 -13.33
N ILE A 111 3.11 3.18 -12.18
CA ILE A 111 2.82 4.44 -11.48
C ILE A 111 3.63 4.47 -10.20
N ILE A 112 4.42 5.52 -10.02
CA ILE A 112 5.17 5.75 -8.78
C ILE A 112 4.34 6.63 -7.86
N VAL A 113 4.20 6.20 -6.61
CA VAL A 113 3.40 6.85 -5.57
C VAL A 113 4.29 7.15 -4.39
N GLY A 114 4.64 8.42 -4.19
CA GLY A 114 5.29 8.91 -2.97
C GLY A 114 4.24 9.10 -1.88
N ASN A 115 4.25 8.22 -0.88
CA ASN A 115 3.33 8.26 0.25
C ASN A 115 3.93 9.02 1.45
N LYS A 116 3.07 9.38 2.41
CA LYS A 116 3.41 10.16 3.62
C LYS A 116 3.79 11.61 3.33
N ALA A 117 3.21 12.19 2.27
CA ALA A 117 3.43 13.60 1.94
C ALA A 117 3.00 14.57 3.07
N ASP A 118 2.12 14.11 3.97
CA ASP A 118 1.69 14.84 5.16
C ASP A 118 2.78 15.04 6.23
N LEU A 119 3.84 14.24 6.21
CA LEU A 119 4.96 14.37 7.14
C LEU A 119 5.94 15.46 6.73
N LEU A 120 5.79 16.01 5.52
CA LEU A 120 6.71 16.99 4.99
C LEU A 120 6.32 18.39 5.47
N PRO A 121 7.26 19.17 6.04
CA PRO A 121 6.97 20.53 6.43
C PRO A 121 6.72 21.40 5.19
N ALA A 122 5.75 22.32 5.30
CA ALA A 122 5.56 23.36 4.30
C ALA A 122 6.64 24.44 4.49
N ASP A 123 7.74 24.31 3.74
CA ASP A 123 8.88 25.23 3.74
C ASP A 123 8.65 26.47 2.85
N GLY A 124 7.69 26.43 1.92
CA GLY A 124 7.36 27.55 1.04
C GLY A 124 6.25 27.28 0.03
N PRO A 125 5.96 28.24 -0.87
CA PRO A 125 5.05 28.02 -1.99
C PRO A 125 5.58 26.89 -2.88
N HIS A 126 4.70 26.10 -3.48
CA HIS A 126 5.06 24.97 -4.37
C HIS A 126 5.96 23.89 -3.73
N HIS A 127 5.96 23.73 -2.40
CA HIS A 127 6.79 22.73 -1.73
C HIS A 127 6.51 21.29 -2.21
N LEU A 128 5.24 20.92 -2.38
CA LEU A 128 4.87 19.59 -2.89
C LEU A 128 5.31 19.35 -4.34
N GLU A 129 5.37 20.40 -5.17
CA GLU A 129 5.89 20.30 -6.53
C GLU A 129 7.40 20.03 -6.50
N ARG A 130 8.17 20.78 -5.69
CA ARG A 130 9.61 20.51 -5.50
C ARG A 130 9.92 19.11 -4.97
N VAL A 131 9.07 18.61 -4.06
CA VAL A 131 9.18 17.24 -3.55
C VAL A 131 8.89 16.23 -4.66
N LEU A 132 7.87 16.47 -5.49
CA LEU A 132 7.55 15.61 -6.61
C LEU A 132 8.70 15.57 -7.64
N ASP A 133 9.32 16.71 -7.92
CA ASP A 133 10.47 16.81 -8.82
C ASP A 133 11.68 16.06 -8.25
N SER A 134 11.98 16.26 -6.96
CA SER A 134 13.04 15.53 -6.24
C SER A 134 12.81 14.01 -6.26
N LEU A 135 11.57 13.57 -6.03
CA LEU A 135 11.19 12.17 -6.09
C LEU A 135 11.38 11.60 -7.51
N THR A 136 10.99 12.36 -8.54
CA THR A 136 11.13 11.96 -9.94
C THR A 136 12.61 11.79 -10.30
N ALA A 137 13.45 12.77 -9.96
CA ALA A 137 14.89 12.69 -10.15
C ALA A 137 15.52 11.51 -9.39
N ALA A 138 15.10 11.26 -8.14
CA ALA A 138 15.59 10.12 -7.37
C ALA A 138 15.24 8.78 -8.03
N VAL A 139 14.05 8.65 -8.62
CA VAL A 139 13.64 7.44 -9.35
C VAL A 139 14.43 7.28 -10.64
N GLU A 140 14.63 8.35 -11.40
CA GLU A 140 15.41 8.35 -12.64
C GLU A 140 16.87 7.94 -12.42
N ASN A 141 17.45 8.33 -11.29
CA ASN A 141 18.80 7.94 -10.88
C ASN A 141 18.93 6.48 -10.43
N THR A 142 17.83 5.73 -10.35
CA THR A 142 17.84 4.30 -10.02
C THR A 142 17.50 3.44 -11.23
N ASP A 143 17.67 2.13 -11.10
CA ASP A 143 17.26 1.16 -12.13
C ASP A 143 15.78 1.31 -12.52
N LEU A 144 14.93 1.78 -11.61
CA LEU A 144 13.50 1.94 -11.86
C LEU A 144 13.20 3.01 -12.92
N GLY A 145 14.11 3.96 -13.16
CA GLY A 145 13.99 4.95 -14.24
C GLY A 145 13.92 4.34 -15.64
N ARG A 146 14.38 3.09 -15.82
CA ARG A 146 14.28 2.34 -17.08
C ARG A 146 12.93 1.67 -17.29
N ALA A 147 12.02 1.73 -16.32
CA ALA A 147 10.68 1.19 -16.45
C ALA A 147 9.78 2.11 -17.29
N ASN A 148 8.67 1.58 -17.81
CA ASN A 148 7.64 2.36 -18.49
C ASN A 148 6.78 3.14 -17.47
N ILE A 149 7.37 4.16 -16.86
CA ILE A 149 6.72 5.03 -15.88
C ILE A 149 5.68 5.90 -16.60
N LYS A 150 4.41 5.78 -16.20
CA LYS A 150 3.30 6.58 -16.74
C LYS A 150 3.07 7.86 -15.96
N TYR A 151 3.15 7.77 -14.63
CA TYR A 151 2.93 8.90 -13.74
C TYR A 151 3.76 8.76 -12.46
N VAL A 152 4.21 9.90 -11.94
CA VAL A 152 4.70 10.06 -10.57
C VAL A 152 3.67 10.91 -9.82
N THR A 153 3.37 10.59 -8.57
CA THR A 153 2.40 11.33 -7.78
C THR A 153 2.70 11.25 -6.29
N LEU A 154 2.33 12.30 -5.56
CA LEU A 154 2.36 12.32 -4.09
C LEU A 154 0.98 12.02 -3.52
N VAL A 155 0.94 11.28 -2.42
CA VAL A 155 -0.27 10.98 -1.65
C VAL A 155 0.00 11.02 -0.15
N SER A 156 -1.05 11.28 0.62
CA SER A 156 -1.12 10.89 2.03
C SER A 156 -2.25 9.88 2.17
N ALA A 157 -1.91 8.60 2.32
CA ALA A 157 -2.91 7.56 2.46
C ALA A 157 -3.75 7.70 3.75
N ILE A 158 -3.21 8.33 4.80
CA ILE A 158 -3.92 8.56 6.07
C ILE A 158 -4.90 9.72 5.92
N ASN A 159 -4.45 10.85 5.35
CA ASN A 159 -5.25 12.06 5.25
C ASN A 159 -6.13 12.08 3.99
N GLY A 160 -5.98 11.11 3.09
CA GLY A 160 -6.68 11.06 1.81
C GLY A 160 -6.15 12.01 0.73
N TYR A 161 -5.09 12.78 1.02
CA TYR A 161 -4.49 13.70 0.05
C TYR A 161 -4.00 12.94 -1.20
N GLY A 162 -4.32 13.45 -2.38
CA GLY A 162 -3.84 12.91 -3.66
C GLY A 162 -4.48 11.58 -4.10
N ILE A 163 -5.32 10.93 -3.28
CA ILE A 163 -5.94 9.63 -3.59
C ILE A 163 -6.85 9.73 -4.82
N GLU A 164 -7.71 10.75 -4.89
CA GLU A 164 -8.61 10.97 -6.03
C GLU A 164 -7.85 11.19 -7.35
N SER A 165 -6.71 11.89 -7.27
CA SER A 165 -5.81 12.12 -8.40
C SER A 165 -5.14 10.81 -8.85
N LEU A 166 -4.68 10.00 -7.89
CA LEU A 166 -4.12 8.68 -8.16
C LEU A 166 -5.13 7.77 -8.87
N ILE A 167 -6.37 7.69 -8.37
CA ILE A 167 -7.45 6.90 -9.00
C ILE A 167 -7.68 7.35 -10.45
N THR A 168 -7.68 8.66 -10.68
CA THR A 168 -7.85 9.22 -12.03
C THR A 168 -6.68 8.83 -12.95
N LYS A 169 -5.44 8.87 -12.45
CA LYS A 169 -4.24 8.44 -13.19
C LYS A 169 -4.26 6.93 -13.48
N ILE A 170 -4.74 6.12 -12.54
CA ILE A 170 -4.93 4.66 -12.73
C ILE A 170 -5.95 4.40 -13.84
N HIS A 171 -7.14 5.01 -13.78
CA HIS A 171 -8.14 4.83 -14.83
C HIS A 171 -7.68 5.34 -16.20
N LYS A 172 -6.91 6.44 -16.27
CA LYS A 172 -6.35 6.94 -17.52
C LYS A 172 -5.30 6.02 -18.14
N SER A 173 -4.43 5.44 -17.31
CA SER A 173 -3.32 4.59 -17.78
C SER A 173 -3.73 3.14 -18.06
N TRP A 174 -4.66 2.60 -17.28
CA TRP A 174 -4.99 1.18 -17.28
C TRP A 174 -6.45 0.88 -17.64
N GLY A 175 -7.33 1.88 -17.55
CA GLY A 175 -8.74 1.75 -17.89
C GLY A 175 -9.44 0.67 -17.08
N ILE A 176 -9.95 -0.34 -17.79
CA ILE A 176 -10.73 -1.47 -17.26
C ILE A 176 -9.96 -2.80 -17.44
N SER A 177 -8.70 -2.76 -17.89
CA SER A 177 -8.07 -3.92 -18.53
C SER A 177 -7.01 -4.59 -17.66
N GLY A 178 -7.40 -5.56 -16.83
CA GLY A 178 -6.48 -6.44 -16.11
C GLY A 178 -6.15 -6.02 -14.67
N ASP A 179 -5.24 -6.76 -14.05
CA ASP A 179 -4.95 -6.65 -12.61
C ASP A 179 -4.08 -5.43 -12.29
N ILE A 180 -4.19 -4.92 -11.05
CA ILE A 180 -3.34 -3.86 -10.51
C ILE A 180 -2.56 -4.43 -9.33
N TYR A 181 -1.24 -4.34 -9.40
CA TYR A 181 -0.33 -4.81 -8.35
C TYR A 181 0.23 -3.63 -7.58
N ILE A 182 0.02 -3.63 -6.26
CA ILE A 182 0.62 -2.65 -5.34
C ILE A 182 1.91 -3.24 -4.77
N ILE A 183 3.04 -2.57 -5.03
CA ILE A 183 4.39 -3.05 -4.68
C ILE A 183 5.13 -1.97 -3.88
N GLY A 184 6.02 -2.34 -2.97
CA GLY A 184 6.83 -1.40 -2.20
C GLY A 184 7.45 -2.00 -0.93
N CYS A 185 8.39 -1.29 -0.31
CA CYS A 185 9.07 -1.72 0.90
C CYS A 185 8.12 -1.90 2.11
N THR A 186 8.58 -2.62 3.13
CA THR A 186 7.87 -2.72 4.40
C THR A 186 7.73 -1.34 5.02
N ASN A 187 6.54 -1.00 5.54
CA ASN A 187 6.23 0.32 6.11
C ASN A 187 6.11 1.51 5.12
N SER A 188 6.16 1.28 3.81
CA SER A 188 5.87 2.35 2.82
C SER A 188 4.40 2.79 2.80
N GLY A 189 3.53 2.10 3.54
CA GLY A 189 2.10 2.43 3.69
C GLY A 189 1.19 1.74 2.66
N LYS A 190 1.63 0.60 2.09
CA LYS A 190 0.83 -0.20 1.15
C LYS A 190 -0.57 -0.55 1.67
N SER A 191 -0.68 -1.05 2.89
CA SER A 191 -1.97 -1.43 3.49
C SER A 191 -2.88 -0.21 3.71
N THR A 192 -2.31 0.91 4.12
CA THR A 192 -3.05 2.17 4.29
C THR A 192 -3.57 2.67 2.96
N LEU A 193 -2.74 2.69 1.91
CA LEU A 193 -3.17 3.10 0.57
C LEU A 193 -4.23 2.14 0.02
N PHE A 194 -4.02 0.83 0.22
CA PHE A 194 -4.97 -0.18 -0.20
C PHE A 194 -6.36 0.03 0.44
N ASN A 195 -6.40 0.30 1.75
CA ASN A 195 -7.65 0.61 2.45
C ASN A 195 -8.29 1.92 1.96
N ALA A 196 -7.48 2.96 1.72
CA ALA A 196 -7.95 4.23 1.16
C ALA A 196 -8.57 4.03 -0.23
N LEU A 197 -7.98 3.17 -1.07
CA LEU A 197 -8.53 2.81 -2.38
C LEU A 197 -9.80 1.97 -2.24
N LEU A 198 -9.87 1.00 -1.32
CA LEU A 198 -11.09 0.22 -1.11
C LEU A 198 -12.27 1.06 -0.62
N GLY A 199 -12.02 2.07 0.22
CA GLY A 199 -13.04 3.01 0.70
C GLY A 199 -13.43 4.08 -0.33
N SER A 200 -12.75 4.13 -1.48
CA SER A 200 -13.00 5.09 -2.56
C SER A 200 -13.85 4.51 -3.69
N ASP A 201 -14.10 5.32 -4.73
CA ASP A 201 -14.85 4.93 -5.93
C ASP A 201 -14.27 3.71 -6.71
N MET A 202 -13.09 3.21 -6.32
CA MET A 202 -12.46 2.01 -6.89
C MET A 202 -13.13 0.70 -6.48
N CYS A 203 -13.82 0.64 -5.33
CA CYS A 203 -14.43 -0.60 -4.82
C CYS A 203 -15.84 -0.37 -4.25
N LYS A 204 -16.73 -1.37 -4.37
CA LYS A 204 -18.13 -1.25 -3.93
C LYS A 204 -18.20 -1.35 -2.41
N THR A 205 -19.11 -0.59 -1.81
CA THR A 205 -19.32 -0.42 -0.36
C THR A 205 -19.56 -1.73 0.42
N GLU A 206 -19.93 -2.83 -0.25
CA GLU A 206 -20.06 -4.18 0.35
C GLU A 206 -18.70 -4.83 0.67
N ALA A 207 -17.59 -4.24 0.24
CA ALA A 207 -16.25 -4.69 0.61
C ALA A 207 -15.83 -4.25 2.02
N SER A 208 -16.61 -3.43 2.73
CA SER A 208 -16.29 -2.98 4.09
C SER A 208 -16.17 -4.12 5.12
N ASP A 209 -16.96 -5.19 4.98
CA ASP A 209 -16.82 -6.39 5.81
C ASP A 209 -15.56 -7.21 5.44
N LEU A 210 -15.16 -7.17 4.17
CA LEU A 210 -13.86 -7.71 3.72
C LEU A 210 -12.69 -6.83 4.21
N ILE A 211 -12.89 -5.52 4.39
CA ILE A 211 -11.91 -4.60 5.00
C ILE A 211 -11.63 -5.06 6.42
N GLN A 212 -12.62 -5.31 7.28
CA GLN A 212 -12.35 -5.82 8.63
C GLN A 212 -11.62 -7.17 8.62
N ARG A 213 -11.98 -8.12 7.74
CA ARG A 213 -11.27 -9.42 7.66
C ARG A 213 -9.84 -9.31 7.09
N ALA A 214 -9.57 -8.35 6.21
CA ALA A 214 -8.23 -8.08 5.67
C ALA A 214 -7.35 -7.25 6.64
N THR A 215 -7.93 -6.25 7.31
CA THR A 215 -7.26 -5.40 8.32
C THR A 215 -7.12 -6.06 9.69
N THR A 216 -7.95 -7.04 10.04
CA THR A 216 -7.73 -7.91 11.21
C THR A 216 -6.61 -8.93 10.98
N SER A 217 -5.88 -8.82 9.87
CA SER A 217 -4.52 -9.32 9.77
C SER A 217 -3.51 -8.16 9.99
N PRO A 218 -3.16 -7.81 11.24
CA PRO A 218 -2.05 -6.88 11.44
C PRO A 218 -0.72 -7.56 11.10
N TRP A 219 -0.23 -7.43 9.86
CA TRP A 219 1.06 -7.99 9.44
C TRP A 219 2.03 -6.91 8.95
N PRO A 220 2.95 -6.42 9.80
CA PRO A 220 4.24 -5.84 9.42
C PRO A 220 5.06 -6.90 8.66
N GLY A 221 5.53 -6.55 7.47
CA GLY A 221 6.30 -7.45 6.60
C GLY A 221 5.51 -8.19 5.51
N THR A 222 4.18 -8.05 5.48
CA THR A 222 3.17 -8.58 4.53
C THR A 222 3.44 -9.91 3.79
N THR A 223 2.67 -10.92 4.21
CA THR A 223 2.05 -12.01 3.44
C THR A 223 2.88 -12.74 2.38
N LEU A 224 3.19 -14.01 2.66
CA LEU A 224 3.63 -15.01 1.68
C LEU A 224 2.62 -15.23 0.52
N ASN A 225 1.40 -14.66 0.58
CA ASN A 225 0.38 -14.79 -0.46
C ASN A 225 -0.10 -13.41 -0.93
N MET A 226 -0.16 -13.22 -2.25
CA MET A 226 -0.76 -12.04 -2.87
C MET A 226 -2.25 -11.94 -2.52
N LEU A 227 -2.67 -10.79 -1.98
CA LEU A 227 -4.08 -10.50 -1.74
C LEU A 227 -4.69 -9.95 -3.02
N LYS A 228 -5.73 -10.62 -3.54
CA LYS A 228 -6.49 -10.19 -4.71
C LYS A 228 -7.87 -9.68 -4.27
N PHE A 229 -8.26 -8.51 -4.78
CA PHE A 229 -9.58 -7.92 -4.52
C PHE A 229 -10.24 -7.52 -5.83
N PRO A 230 -11.57 -7.75 -5.97
CA PRO A 230 -12.28 -7.38 -7.18
C PRO A 230 -12.41 -5.87 -7.26
N LEU A 231 -11.86 -5.27 -8.33
CA LEU A 231 -12.07 -3.86 -8.62
C LEU A 231 -13.44 -3.66 -9.27
N LEU A 232 -14.09 -2.53 -8.97
CA LEU A 232 -15.23 -2.11 -9.75
C LEU A 232 -14.79 -1.81 -11.18
N ARG A 233 -15.56 -2.29 -12.15
CA ARG A 233 -15.49 -1.79 -13.53
C ARG A 233 -16.44 -0.60 -13.64
N PRO A 234 -15.96 0.66 -13.60
CA PRO A 234 -16.84 1.79 -13.75
C PRO A 234 -17.37 1.86 -15.18
N SER A 235 -18.67 2.15 -15.34
CA SER A 235 -19.24 2.48 -16.64
C SER A 235 -18.69 3.82 -17.14
N GLY A 236 -18.72 4.05 -18.45
CA GLY A 236 -18.29 5.34 -19.03
C GLY A 236 -19.06 6.53 -18.44
N GLU A 237 -20.35 6.35 -18.17
CA GLU A 237 -21.19 7.34 -17.48
C GLU A 237 -20.70 7.63 -16.05
N ARG A 238 -20.36 6.60 -15.27
CA ARG A 238 -19.81 6.80 -13.91
C ARG A 238 -18.47 7.53 -13.94
N LEU A 239 -17.61 7.21 -14.91
CA LEU A 239 -16.34 7.94 -15.10
C LEU A 239 -16.60 9.41 -15.45
N PHE A 240 -17.56 9.69 -16.32
CA PHE A 240 -17.95 11.05 -16.68
C PHE A 240 -18.50 11.83 -15.48
N LEU A 241 -19.44 11.26 -14.73
CA LEU A 241 -20.01 11.87 -13.53
C LEU A 241 -18.92 12.14 -12.46
N ARG A 242 -17.97 11.21 -12.30
CA ARG A 242 -16.81 11.38 -11.42
C ARG A 242 -15.95 12.56 -11.85
N VAL A 243 -15.62 12.68 -13.14
CA VAL A 243 -14.82 13.79 -13.67
C VAL A 243 -15.54 15.12 -13.43
N LYS A 244 -16.85 15.20 -13.70
CA LYS A 244 -17.66 16.40 -13.45
C LYS A 244 -17.65 16.79 -11.96
N ARG A 245 -17.87 15.83 -11.06
CA ARG A 245 -17.82 16.04 -9.60
C ARG A 245 -16.46 16.60 -9.16
N LEU A 246 -15.36 16.05 -9.67
CA LEU A 246 -14.01 16.51 -9.32
C LEU A 246 -13.73 17.94 -9.84
N GLN A 247 -14.20 18.27 -11.04
CA GLN A 247 -14.10 19.63 -11.59
C GLN A 247 -14.89 20.64 -10.76
N GLU A 248 -16.11 20.29 -10.34
CA GLU A 248 -16.93 21.14 -9.46
C GLU A 248 -16.27 21.36 -8.09
N GLN A 249 -15.69 20.31 -7.50
CA GLN A 249 -14.95 20.41 -6.24
C GLN A 249 -13.69 21.29 -6.37
N GLN A 250 -12.95 21.16 -7.47
CA GLN A 250 -11.80 22.03 -7.75
C GLN A 250 -12.23 23.48 -7.94
N ALA A 251 -13.30 23.74 -8.69
CA ALA A 251 -13.81 25.10 -8.88
C ALA A 251 -14.22 25.74 -7.55
N LYS A 252 -14.91 24.99 -6.68
CA LYS A 252 -15.28 25.42 -5.33
C LYS A 252 -14.05 25.71 -4.46
N SER A 253 -13.06 24.82 -4.42
CA SER A 253 -11.86 25.04 -3.61
C SER A 253 -11.02 26.23 -4.11
N HIS A 254 -10.99 26.48 -5.42
CA HIS A 254 -10.38 27.69 -5.99
C HIS A 254 -11.14 28.97 -5.61
N LEU A 255 -12.47 28.95 -5.60
CA LEU A 255 -13.31 30.05 -5.14
C LEU A 255 -13.08 30.32 -3.65
N ASP A 256 -13.11 29.28 -2.81
CA ASP A 256 -12.88 29.39 -1.37
C ASP A 256 -11.49 29.95 -1.06
N ASN A 257 -10.45 29.51 -1.77
CA ASN A 257 -9.10 30.06 -1.61
C ASN A 257 -8.98 31.52 -2.10
N LYS A 258 -9.79 31.96 -3.07
CA LYS A 258 -9.88 33.37 -3.46
C LYS A 258 -10.66 34.22 -2.46
N MET A 259 -11.67 33.64 -1.80
CA MET A 259 -12.50 34.32 -0.80
C MET A 259 -11.88 34.34 0.60
N LYS A 260 -10.89 33.49 0.89
CA LYS A 260 -10.12 33.58 2.13
C LYS A 260 -9.48 34.97 2.23
N PRO A 261 -9.75 35.73 3.31
CA PRO A 261 -9.18 37.05 3.47
C PRO A 261 -7.65 36.93 3.44
N LYS A 262 -7.01 37.68 2.53
CA LYS A 262 -5.55 37.80 2.54
C LYS A 262 -5.17 38.38 3.89
N PHE A 263 -4.30 37.69 4.63
CA PHE A 263 -3.76 38.20 5.90
C PHE A 263 -3.18 39.59 5.66
N THR A 264 -3.92 40.63 6.03
CA THR A 264 -3.40 41.99 6.05
C THR A 264 -2.46 42.05 7.25
N LYS A 265 -1.24 42.57 7.08
CA LYS A 265 -0.30 42.88 8.19
C LYS A 265 -0.84 43.96 9.17
N ASN A 266 -2.12 44.29 9.06
CA ASN A 266 -2.79 45.32 9.83
C ASN A 266 -3.35 44.67 11.11
N ILE A 267 -2.68 44.90 12.24
CA ILE A 267 -2.98 44.32 13.56
C ILE A 267 -4.42 44.63 14.02
N LYS A 268 -5.05 45.67 13.48
CA LYS A 268 -6.43 46.10 13.83
C LYS A 268 -7.55 45.23 13.24
N LEU A 269 -7.27 44.28 12.34
CA LEU A 269 -8.26 43.44 11.66
C LEU A 269 -7.92 41.93 11.75
N ALA A 270 -7.33 41.50 12.85
CA ALA A 270 -7.06 40.07 13.07
C ALA A 270 -8.39 39.31 13.22
N THR A 271 -8.80 38.63 12.15
CA THR A 271 -9.97 37.74 12.20
C THR A 271 -9.50 36.39 12.74
N LEU A 272 -9.91 36.04 13.94
CA LEU A 272 -9.64 34.72 14.53
C LEU A 272 -10.49 33.67 13.81
N SER A 273 -9.88 32.88 12.93
CA SER A 273 -10.51 31.64 12.43
C SER A 273 -10.15 30.50 13.39
N GLY A 274 -11.07 30.17 14.30
CA GLY A 274 -10.99 28.94 15.08
C GLY A 274 -11.31 27.74 14.19
N TYR A 275 -10.47 26.71 14.24
CA TYR A 275 -10.83 25.38 13.74
C TYR A 275 -11.66 24.67 14.83
N LEU A 276 -12.88 24.26 14.49
CA LEU A 276 -13.66 23.26 15.24
C LEU A 276 -13.22 21.85 14.81
#